data_AF-A0A522AX70-F1
#
_entry.id   AF-A0A522AX70-F1
#
_cell.length_a   1.000
_cell.length_b   1.000
_cell.length_c   1.000
_cell.angle_alpha   90.00
_cell.angle_beta   90.00
_cell.angle_gamma   90.00
#
_symmetry.space_group_name_H-M   'P 1'
#
loop_
_entity.id
_entity.type
_entity.pdbx_description
1 polymer ?
#
loop_
_entity_poly.entity_id
_entity_poly.type
_entity_poly.pdbx_seq_one_letter_code
_entity_poly.pdbx_strand_id
1 'polypeptide(L)'
;MAELLDLIARFQWLRPWWLLAMLPAAGLAALLHRRHASAGDWARVIAPALLPWLLEQRGTPQRQRLPWIAFAAWSIAALALAGPSWRELPQPVYRSEQPLVILFDLSPSMLAQDLKPDRL
;
A
#
# COMPACT_ATOMS: atom_id res chain seq x y z
N MET A 1 19.77 -2.49 22.75
CA MET A 1 19.62 -3.58 21.76
C MET A 1 18.21 -4.15 21.76
N ALA A 2 17.62 -4.43 22.93
CA ALA A 2 16.22 -4.85 23.06
C ALA A 2 15.21 -3.89 22.39
N GLU A 3 15.35 -2.57 22.61
CA GLU A 3 14.51 -1.55 21.95
C GLU A 3 14.52 -1.62 20.41
N LEU A 4 15.68 -1.97 19.81
CA LEU A 4 15.80 -2.09 18.36
C LEU A 4 15.04 -3.33 17.86
N LEU A 5 15.17 -4.44 18.59
CA LEU A 5 14.46 -5.68 18.27
C LEU A 5 12.94 -5.49 18.38
N ASP A 6 12.48 -4.75 19.38
CA ASP A 6 11.07 -4.47 19.60
C ASP A 6 10.50 -3.55 18.50
N LEU A 7 11.28 -2.58 18.03
CA LEU A 7 10.91 -1.73 16.90
C LEU A 7 10.77 -2.53 15.59
N ILE A 8 11.63 -3.52 15.36
CA ILE A 8 11.53 -4.40 14.18
C ILE A 8 10.33 -5.34 14.31
N ALA A 9 10.06 -5.85 15.52
CA ALA A 9 8.93 -6.75 15.78
C ALA A 9 7.56 -6.09 15.59
N ARG A 10 7.43 -4.79 15.88
CA ARG A 10 6.18 -4.01 15.73
C ARG A 10 5.89 -3.57 14.29
N PHE A 11 6.83 -3.81 13.38
CA PHE A 11 6.66 -3.47 11.97
C PHE A 11 5.60 -4.36 11.32
N GLN A 12 4.56 -3.74 10.78
CA GLN A 12 3.47 -4.42 10.12
C GLN A 12 3.12 -3.73 8.80
N TRP A 13 2.70 -4.53 7.82
CA TRP A 13 2.14 -4.05 6.57
C TRP A 13 0.61 -4.08 6.67
N LEU A 14 -0.05 -2.94 6.52
CA LEU A 14 -1.52 -2.89 6.55
C LEU A 14 -2.14 -3.67 5.37
N ARG A 15 -1.47 -3.67 4.22
CA ARG A 15 -2.00 -4.24 2.96
C ARG A 15 -0.89 -4.90 2.14
N PRO A 16 -0.39 -6.08 2.56
CA PRO A 16 0.79 -6.70 1.96
C PRO A 16 0.64 -7.05 0.47
N TRP A 17 -0.60 -7.25 -0.01
CA TRP A 17 -0.86 -7.54 -1.42
C TRP A 17 -0.44 -6.43 -2.38
N TRP A 18 -0.32 -5.17 -1.93
CA TRP A 18 0.18 -4.07 -2.78
C TRP A 18 1.65 -4.24 -3.17
N LEU A 19 2.42 -5.09 -2.48
CA LEU A 19 3.77 -5.46 -2.92
C LEU A 19 3.75 -6.20 -4.27
N LEU A 20 2.65 -6.90 -4.59
CA LEU A 20 2.47 -7.51 -5.91
C LEU A 20 2.37 -6.46 -7.03
N ALA A 21 1.99 -5.21 -6.72
CA ALA A 21 1.99 -4.12 -7.69
C ALA A 21 3.41 -3.70 -8.12
N MET A 22 4.47 -4.15 -7.41
CA MET A 22 5.85 -3.99 -7.87
C MET A 22 6.20 -4.92 -9.04
N LEU A 23 5.57 -6.11 -9.16
CA LEU A 23 5.82 -7.02 -10.28
C LEU A 23 5.51 -6.38 -11.66
N PRO A 24 4.31 -5.81 -11.89
CA PRO A 24 4.02 -5.17 -13.18
C PRO A 24 4.89 -3.94 -13.40
N ALA A 25 5.25 -3.18 -12.35
CA ALA A 25 6.18 -2.06 -12.47
C ALA A 25 7.56 -2.51 -12.97
N ALA A 26 8.10 -3.60 -12.40
CA ALA A 26 9.38 -4.19 -12.81
C ALA A 26 9.31 -4.75 -14.23
N GLY A 27 8.21 -5.43 -14.58
CA GLY A 27 7.96 -5.92 -15.94
C GLY A 27 7.92 -4.80 -16.98
N LEU A 28 7.25 -3.69 -16.66
CA LEU A 28 7.17 -2.53 -17.55
C LEU A 28 8.53 -1.84 -17.71
N ALA A 29 9.29 -1.69 -16.63
CA ALA A 29 10.64 -1.14 -16.66
C ALA A 29 11.59 -2.02 -17.50
N ALA A 30 11.53 -3.35 -17.36
CA ALA A 30 12.30 -4.27 -18.17
C ALA A 30 11.92 -4.19 -19.66
N LEU A 31 10.63 -4.12 -19.99
CA LEU A 31 10.15 -3.98 -21.37
C LEU A 31 10.63 -2.66 -21.99
N LEU A 32 10.53 -1.55 -21.26
CA LEU A 32 11.01 -0.24 -21.69
C LEU A 32 12.52 -0.23 -21.89
N HIS A 33 13.28 -0.86 -20.99
CA HIS A 33 14.73 -0.97 -21.13
C HIS A 33 15.12 -1.78 -22.37
N ARG A 34 14.44 -2.91 -22.64
CA ARG A 34 14.64 -3.71 -23.85
C ARG A 34 14.29 -2.93 -25.12
N ARG A 35 13.20 -2.14 -25.12
CA ARG A 35 12.83 -1.29 -26.25
C ARG A 35 13.84 -0.17 -26.52
N HIS A 36 14.39 0.44 -25.48
CA HIS A 36 15.48 1.40 -25.63
C HIS A 36 16.76 0.75 -26.18
N ALA A 37 17.07 -0.49 -25.79
CA ALA A 37 18.18 -1.24 -26.38
C ALA A 37 17.94 -1.57 -27.87
N SER A 38 16.71 -1.91 -28.26
CA SER A 38 16.33 -2.16 -29.67
C SER A 38 16.32 -0.90 -30.54
N ALA A 39 16.27 0.31 -29.97
CA ALA A 39 16.57 1.52 -30.74
C ALA A 39 18.03 1.54 -31.27
N GLY A 40 18.91 0.69 -30.72
CA GLY A 40 20.23 0.41 -31.26
C GLY A 40 20.26 -0.49 -32.51
N ASP A 41 19.16 -1.17 -32.88
CA ASP A 41 19.14 -2.04 -34.09
C ASP A 41 19.18 -1.25 -35.40
N TRP A 42 18.87 0.06 -35.39
CA TRP A 42 19.09 0.93 -36.55
C TRP A 42 20.56 1.01 -36.96
N ALA A 43 21.49 0.79 -36.02
CA ALA A 43 22.92 0.67 -36.33
C ALA A 43 23.27 -0.58 -37.16
N ARG A 44 22.37 -1.55 -37.22
CA ARG A 44 22.52 -2.79 -38.01
C ARG A 44 22.02 -2.65 -39.45
N VAL A 45 21.14 -1.68 -39.70
CA VAL A 45 20.49 -1.46 -41.01
C VAL A 45 21.03 -0.21 -41.71
N ILE A 46 21.53 0.78 -40.97
CA ILE A 46 22.02 2.06 -41.49
C ILE A 46 23.55 2.10 -41.44
N ALA A 47 24.17 2.60 -42.52
CA ALA A 47 25.62 2.74 -42.61
C ALA A 47 26.17 3.59 -41.43
N PRO A 48 27.24 3.13 -40.73
CA PRO A 48 27.70 3.75 -39.49
C PRO A 48 28.09 5.23 -39.61
N ALA A 49 28.49 5.67 -40.81
CA ALA A 49 28.84 7.05 -41.11
C ALA A 49 27.64 8.01 -41.15
N LEU A 50 26.42 7.49 -41.39
CA LEU A 50 25.19 8.31 -41.50
C LEU A 50 24.39 8.33 -40.19
N LEU A 51 24.59 7.35 -39.31
CA LEU A 51 23.94 7.27 -37.98
C LEU A 51 24.00 8.57 -37.16
N PRO A 52 25.14 9.29 -37.03
CA PRO A 52 25.21 10.49 -36.20
C PRO A 52 24.39 11.68 -36.74
N TRP A 53 24.02 11.66 -38.01
CA TRP A 53 23.26 12.73 -38.68
C TRP A 53 21.76 12.42 -38.77
N LEU A 54 21.39 11.14 -38.65
CA LEU A 54 20.03 10.62 -38.82
C LEU A 54 19.34 10.34 -37.47
N LEU A 55 20.12 9.89 -36.48
CA LEU A 55 19.67 9.80 -35.10
C LEU A 55 20.00 11.13 -34.43
N GLU A 56 18.98 11.95 -34.22
CA GLU A 56 19.03 13.13 -33.37
C GLU A 56 19.79 12.76 -32.09
N GLN A 57 20.97 13.38 -31.93
CA GLN A 57 22.01 12.99 -30.99
C GLN A 57 21.42 12.42 -29.71
N ARG A 58 21.57 11.09 -29.51
CA ARG A 58 21.25 10.34 -28.29
C ARG A 58 20.20 11.06 -27.45
N GLY A 59 18.92 10.88 -27.80
CA GLY A 59 17.78 11.55 -27.18
C GLY A 59 18.07 12.04 -25.77
N THR A 60 17.92 13.36 -25.59
CA THR A 60 18.38 14.15 -24.43
C THR A 60 18.44 13.36 -23.13
N PRO A 61 19.45 13.56 -22.25
CA PRO A 61 19.58 12.80 -21.00
C PRO A 61 18.29 12.75 -20.18
N GLN A 62 17.41 13.75 -20.33
CA GLN A 62 16.06 13.78 -19.77
C GLN A 62 15.13 12.67 -20.27
N ARG A 63 15.14 12.33 -21.56
CA ARG A 63 14.31 11.26 -22.14
C ARG A 63 14.75 9.86 -21.71
N GLN A 64 16.04 9.67 -21.42
CA GLN A 64 16.58 8.40 -20.90
C GLN A 64 16.35 8.23 -19.39
N ARG A 65 16.22 9.33 -18.64
CA ARG A 65 15.95 9.33 -17.19
C ARG A 65 14.48 9.17 -16.84
N LEU A 66 13.57 9.59 -17.71
CA LEU A 66 12.12 9.53 -17.50
C LEU A 66 11.58 8.15 -17.08
N PRO A 67 11.95 7.01 -17.70
CA PRO A 67 11.45 5.69 -17.27
C PRO A 67 11.95 5.30 -15.87
N TRP A 68 13.18 5.70 -15.50
CA TRP A 68 13.72 5.45 -14.16
C TRP A 68 13.01 6.28 -13.09
N ILE A 69 12.70 7.54 -13.40
CA ILE A 69 11.92 8.42 -12.51
C ILE A 69 10.50 7.85 -12.33
N ALA A 70 9.86 7.41 -13.42
CA ALA A 70 8.55 6.78 -13.36
C ALA A 70 8.56 5.48 -12.53
N PHE A 71 9.59 4.65 -12.69
CA PHE A 71 9.76 3.43 -11.89
C PHE A 71 9.97 3.73 -10.40
N ALA A 72 10.79 4.74 -10.08
CA ALA A 72 11.00 5.18 -8.70
C ALA A 72 9.71 5.72 -8.07
N ALA A 73 9.00 6.59 -8.79
CA ALA A 73 7.72 7.14 -8.33
C ALA A 73 6.68 6.05 -8.10
N TRP A 74 6.58 5.06 -9.00
CA TRP A 74 5.69 3.91 -8.82
C TRP A 74 6.11 3.09 -7.60
N SER A 75 7.39 2.77 -7.46
CA SER A 75 7.88 1.99 -6.31
C SER A 75 7.53 2.67 -4.97
N ILE A 76 7.71 3.99 -4.89
CA ILE A 76 7.33 4.80 -3.72
C ILE A 76 5.81 4.73 -3.50
N ALA A 77 5.00 4.88 -4.55
CA ALA A 77 3.55 4.79 -4.44
C ALA A 77 3.09 3.40 -3.97
N ALA A 78 3.69 2.33 -4.48
CA ALA A 78 3.39 0.96 -4.08
C ALA A 78 3.75 0.70 -2.61
N LEU A 79 4.89 1.21 -2.15
CA LEU A 79 5.28 1.15 -0.74
C LEU A 79 4.32 1.95 0.15
N ALA A 80 3.94 3.17 -0.27
CA ALA A 80 2.97 3.99 0.46
C ALA A 80 1.60 3.30 0.57
N LEU A 81 1.15 2.63 -0.50
CA LEU A 81 -0.10 1.88 -0.55
C LEU A 81 -0.08 0.59 0.29
N ALA A 82 1.07 -0.08 0.36
CA ALA A 82 1.24 -1.25 1.22
C ALA A 82 1.15 -0.88 2.72
N GLY A 83 1.36 0.40 3.04
CA GLY A 83 1.13 0.97 4.37
C GLY A 83 2.05 0.37 5.43
N PRO A 84 3.38 0.58 5.34
CA PRO A 84 4.31 0.20 6.40
C PRO A 84 3.95 1.01 7.65
N SER A 85 3.63 0.32 8.74
CA SER A 85 3.25 0.93 10.00
C SER A 85 4.01 0.28 11.15
N TRP A 86 4.45 1.12 12.08
CA TRP A 86 4.91 0.70 13.42
C TRP A 86 3.85 0.92 14.49
N ARG A 87 2.70 1.49 14.10
CA ARG A 87 1.55 1.63 14.97
C ARG A 87 0.75 0.35 14.87
N GLU A 88 0.60 -0.32 16.01
CA GLU A 88 -0.47 -1.29 16.20
C GLU A 88 -1.77 -0.59 15.84
N LEU A 89 -2.46 -1.11 14.81
CA LEU A 89 -3.86 -0.74 14.66
C LEU A 89 -4.50 -1.09 16.01
N PRO A 90 -5.27 -0.17 16.64
CA PRO A 90 -6.16 -0.60 17.69
C PRO A 90 -6.98 -1.69 17.03
N GLN A 91 -6.74 -2.95 17.41
CA GLN A 91 -7.61 -4.02 16.98
C GLN A 91 -9.00 -3.50 17.26
N PRO A 92 -9.95 -3.58 16.30
CA PRO A 92 -11.32 -3.28 16.63
C PRO A 92 -11.56 -4.19 17.82
N VAL A 93 -11.64 -3.59 19.01
CA VAL A 93 -12.10 -4.28 20.19
C VAL A 93 -13.42 -4.77 19.66
N TYR A 94 -13.51 -6.07 19.38
CA TYR A 94 -14.77 -6.73 19.18
C TYR A 94 -15.47 -6.45 20.48
N ARG A 95 -16.13 -5.28 20.53
CA ARG A 95 -17.08 -4.92 21.54
C ARG A 95 -18.13 -5.93 21.20
N SER A 96 -18.06 -7.06 21.89
CA SER A 96 -19.02 -8.15 21.77
C SER A 96 -20.34 -7.43 21.80
N GLU A 97 -21.02 -7.35 20.64
CA GLU A 97 -22.36 -6.80 20.56
C GLU A 97 -23.22 -7.85 21.25
N GLN A 98 -23.11 -7.90 22.58
CA GLN A 98 -23.98 -8.70 23.41
C GLN A 98 -25.26 -7.87 23.46
N PRO A 99 -26.33 -8.29 22.77
CA PRO A 99 -27.60 -7.60 22.89
C PRO A 99 -28.05 -7.72 24.35
N LEU A 100 -27.95 -6.61 25.08
CA LEU A 100 -28.50 -6.50 26.44
C LEU A 100 -29.99 -6.18 26.29
N VAL A 101 -30.83 -7.17 26.53
CA VAL A 101 -32.29 -6.98 26.61
C VAL A 101 -32.66 -6.82 28.08
N ILE A 102 -33.15 -5.64 28.45
CA ILE A 102 -33.66 -5.36 29.80
C ILE A 102 -35.18 -5.41 29.74
N LEU A 103 -35.78 -6.31 30.53
CA LEU A 103 -37.23 -6.43 30.65
C LEU A 103 -37.64 -5.96 32.05
N PHE A 104 -38.49 -4.95 32.11
CA PHE A 104 -39.09 -4.46 33.35
C PHE A 104 -40.54 -4.91 33.42
N ASP A 105 -40.94 -5.50 34.54
CA ASP A 105 -42.34 -5.68 34.88
C ASP A 105 -42.86 -4.37 35.50
N LEU A 106 -43.96 -3.86 34.95
CA LEU A 106 -44.65 -2.64 35.43
C LEU A 106 -46.06 -2.98 35.94
N SER A 107 -46.28 -4.22 36.35
CA SER A 107 -47.54 -4.63 36.95
C SER A 107 -47.80 -3.91 38.29
N PRO A 108 -49.07 -3.73 38.70
CA PRO A 108 -49.40 -3.10 39.98
C PRO A 108 -48.79 -3.81 41.21
N SER A 109 -48.38 -5.07 41.07
CA SER A 109 -47.70 -5.83 42.12
C SER A 109 -46.31 -5.30 42.46
N MET A 110 -45.69 -4.54 41.55
CA MET A 110 -44.39 -3.91 41.74
C MET A 110 -44.45 -2.66 42.65
N LEU A 111 -45.64 -2.09 42.87
CA LEU A 111 -45.89 -1.01 43.84
C LEU A 111 -46.09 -1.51 45.27
N ALA A 112 -45.77 -2.77 45.54
CA ALA A 112 -45.83 -3.33 46.90
C ALA A 112 -44.79 -2.65 47.80
N GLN A 113 -45.21 -2.29 49.02
CA GLN A 113 -44.37 -1.57 50.01
C GLN A 113 -43.68 -2.51 50.99
N ASP A 114 -43.48 -3.77 50.61
CA ASP A 114 -42.73 -4.73 51.42
C ASP A 114 -41.23 -4.41 51.48
N LEU A 115 -40.71 -3.72 50.46
CA LEU A 115 -39.42 -3.05 50.43
C LEU A 115 -39.64 -1.54 50.22
N LYS A 116 -38.82 -0.68 50.85
CA LYS A 116 -38.90 0.79 50.67
C LYS A 116 -38.05 1.22 49.47
N PRO A 117 -38.52 2.14 48.61
CA PRO A 117 -39.84 2.78 48.61
C PRO A 117 -40.97 1.85 48.09
N ASP A 118 -40.70 1.08 47.04
CA ASP A 118 -41.46 -0.07 46.55
C ASP A 118 -40.48 -0.99 45.78
N ARG A 119 -40.96 -1.93 44.96
CA ARG A 119 -40.10 -2.89 44.22
C ARG A 119 -39.58 -2.32 42.88
N LEU A 120 -39.88 -1.06 42.54
CA LEU A 120 -39.33 -0.31 41.41
C LEU A 120 -38.17 0.59 41.85
#